data_AF-A0A226EEI1-F1
#
_entry.id   AF-A0A226EEI1-F1
#
_cell.length_a   1.000
_cell.length_b   1.000
_cell.length_c   1.000
_cell.angle_alpha   90.00
_cell.angle_beta   90.00
_cell.angle_gamma   90.00
#
_symmetry.space_group_name_H-M   'P 1'
#
loop_
_entity.id
_entity.type
_entity.pdbx_description
1 polymer ?
#
loop_
_entity_poly.entity_id
_entity_poly.type
_entity_poly.pdbx_seq_one_letter_code
_entity_poly.pdbx_strand_id
1 'polypeptide(L)'
;MLTRIRTLIFPLLNRSRTFNAIRGINSVRTTSSCISSYNNTKTALFLTSSIKSGGKACSNRNRASSSSGRNNNNNTSFNIRSSGFIRLTSCIPAVLKSLSGQKPVSISRLFPSLTGFSSSSPANFDQLGFQSSRQYKSSQGISRKSGRISEMAEKKRVCIIGSGNWGSAISKVIGFNTIKYADVFEPIVKMYVFEEIHDNRKLTEWINVHHENAKYLPGHKLPENIVAVPDVLETAKDADILIFVLPHQFIKKTCAPLVGKMRPGAFGLSLIKGFDVAPEGGIELISHIITRFLDIPCNVLMGANLAPEIAAEKFSETTIDDKDTVEMCGALKNIVACAAGFIDGLGMGDNTKAAVIRLGLMEMVRFAQEFYAHSAQLATFLESCGVADLITTCYGGRNRKVSEAFVKTGKSMTELEAEMLNGQRLQGPMTAHEVNTMLKIKGLEEKYPLFTAVHRICVGEIAAPALIDCIRNHPEHLKWEERLGQGLTSKK
;
A
#
# COMPACT_ATOMS: atom_id res chain seq x y z
N MET A 1 -30.47 -3.07 -4.14
CA MET A 1 -30.56 -3.21 -5.61
C MET A 1 -29.65 -4.37 -6.03
N LEU A 2 -30.21 -5.58 -5.97
CA LEU A 2 -29.65 -6.83 -6.48
C LEU A 2 -29.79 -6.83 -8.00
N THR A 3 -28.72 -6.96 -8.81
CA THR A 3 -28.83 -7.62 -10.13
C THR A 3 -27.47 -8.00 -10.74
N ARG A 4 -27.27 -9.33 -10.91
CA ARG A 4 -26.76 -10.11 -12.07
C ARG A 4 -25.44 -9.65 -12.73
N ILE A 5 -24.49 -10.57 -12.99
CA ILE A 5 -24.47 -11.36 -14.23
C ILE A 5 -23.87 -12.76 -14.00
N ARG A 6 -24.52 -13.75 -14.61
CA ARG A 6 -24.14 -15.15 -14.77
C ARG A 6 -23.68 -15.34 -16.23
N THR A 7 -22.66 -16.17 -16.40
CA THR A 7 -22.33 -16.96 -17.61
C THR A 7 -21.56 -16.27 -18.75
N LEU A 8 -20.33 -16.77 -19.01
CA LEU A 8 -19.96 -17.33 -20.31
C LEU A 8 -18.91 -18.44 -20.10
N ILE A 9 -19.17 -19.59 -20.73
CA ILE A 9 -18.43 -20.85 -20.70
C ILE A 9 -17.45 -20.87 -21.89
N PHE A 10 -16.29 -21.53 -21.68
CA PHE A 10 -15.26 -22.09 -22.60
C PHE A 10 -15.62 -22.30 -24.10
N PRO A 11 -14.65 -22.45 -25.05
CA PRO A 11 -13.22 -22.76 -24.85
C PRO A 11 -12.21 -22.00 -25.75
N LEU A 12 -10.90 -22.14 -25.47
CA LEU A 12 -9.90 -22.56 -26.47
C LEU A 12 -8.59 -23.00 -25.78
N LEU A 13 -8.44 -24.32 -25.71
CA LEU A 13 -7.17 -25.04 -25.63
C LEU A 13 -6.46 -24.90 -26.99
N ASN A 14 -5.22 -24.40 -26.98
CA ASN A 14 -4.10 -24.66 -27.89
C ASN A 14 -3.28 -23.39 -28.14
N ARG A 15 -2.08 -23.35 -27.56
CA ARG A 15 -0.82 -23.08 -28.28
C ARG A 15 0.36 -23.18 -27.31
N SER A 16 0.82 -24.41 -27.13
CA SER A 16 2.25 -24.67 -26.97
C SER A 16 2.86 -24.84 -28.36
N ARG A 17 4.11 -24.40 -28.53
CA ARG A 17 4.99 -24.47 -29.72
C ARG A 17 4.80 -23.35 -30.76
N THR A 18 5.70 -22.36 -30.73
CA THR A 18 6.83 -22.29 -31.69
C THR A 18 7.82 -21.19 -31.26
N PHE A 19 9.07 -21.60 -31.15
CA PHE A 19 10.27 -20.78 -31.12
C PHE A 19 10.74 -20.52 -32.57
N ASN A 20 11.44 -19.39 -32.76
CA ASN A 20 12.39 -19.02 -33.84
C ASN A 20 11.96 -18.31 -35.14
N ALA A 21 12.82 -17.32 -35.47
CA ALA A 21 13.05 -16.54 -36.69
C ALA A 21 11.97 -15.47 -37.02
N ILE A 22 12.32 -14.19 -37.20
CA ILE A 22 13.08 -13.65 -38.35
C ILE A 22 13.83 -12.35 -37.98
N ARG A 23 15.05 -12.22 -38.52
CA ARG A 23 15.90 -11.01 -38.57
C ARG A 23 15.36 -9.98 -39.56
N GLY A 24 15.56 -8.70 -39.25
CA GLY A 24 16.13 -7.74 -40.21
C GLY A 24 15.21 -6.71 -40.89
N ILE A 25 15.49 -5.43 -40.57
CA ILE A 25 15.63 -4.28 -41.48
C ILE A 25 14.36 -3.74 -42.18
N ASN A 26 13.87 -2.56 -41.76
CA ASN A 26 14.07 -1.31 -42.52
C ASN A 26 13.46 -0.07 -41.84
N SER A 27 14.18 1.04 -41.98
CA SER A 27 13.78 2.41 -41.66
C SER A 27 12.65 2.91 -42.56
N VAL A 28 11.68 3.65 -42.01
CA VAL A 28 10.98 4.74 -42.73
C VAL A 28 10.64 5.85 -41.74
N ARG A 29 11.22 7.03 -41.98
CA ARG A 29 10.70 8.33 -41.53
C ARG A 29 9.46 8.65 -42.37
N THR A 30 8.38 9.09 -41.74
CA THR A 30 7.48 10.09 -42.33
C THR A 30 6.80 10.92 -41.25
N THR A 31 6.79 12.21 -41.53
CA THR A 31 6.31 13.38 -40.79
C THR A 31 4.79 13.57 -40.88
N SER A 32 4.35 14.64 -40.21
CA SER A 32 3.14 15.46 -40.41
C SER A 32 1.81 15.03 -39.76
N SER A 33 1.59 15.61 -38.58
CA SER A 33 0.54 16.60 -38.28
C SER A 33 -0.90 16.37 -38.75
N CYS A 34 -1.81 16.31 -37.77
CA CYS A 34 -3.11 16.98 -37.85
C CYS A 34 -3.36 17.76 -36.55
N ILE A 35 -3.40 19.08 -36.69
CA ILE A 35 -3.97 20.07 -35.76
C ILE A 35 -5.39 20.39 -36.24
N SER A 36 -6.34 20.48 -35.32
CA SER A 36 -7.50 21.40 -35.33
C SER A 36 -8.20 21.25 -33.97
N SER A 37 -7.95 22.09 -32.97
CA SER A 37 -8.45 23.47 -32.74
C SER A 37 -9.97 23.59 -32.74
N TYR A 38 -10.54 23.98 -31.59
CA TYR A 38 -11.66 24.90 -31.35
C TYR A 38 -12.02 24.86 -29.84
N ASN A 39 -12.39 25.91 -29.10
CA ASN A 39 -11.83 27.24 -28.87
C ASN A 39 -12.46 27.75 -27.55
N ASN A 40 -11.72 28.57 -26.79
CA ASN A 40 -12.12 29.59 -25.81
C ASN A 40 -13.35 29.44 -24.88
N THR A 41 -13.11 29.65 -23.59
CA THR A 41 -13.76 30.76 -22.85
C THR A 41 -12.80 31.35 -21.81
N LYS A 42 -12.58 32.66 -21.93
CA LYS A 42 -11.91 33.54 -20.98
C LYS A 42 -12.88 33.90 -19.85
N THR A 43 -12.41 33.87 -18.60
CA THR A 43 -12.90 34.82 -17.58
C THR A 43 -11.71 35.22 -16.69
N ALA A 44 -11.25 36.45 -16.88
CA ALA A 44 -10.42 37.16 -15.93
C ALA A 44 -11.35 37.92 -14.98
N LEU A 45 -11.06 37.92 -13.68
CA LEU A 45 -11.63 38.87 -12.73
C LEU A 45 -10.54 39.30 -11.75
N PHE A 46 -10.07 40.52 -11.98
CA PHE A 46 -9.40 41.39 -11.03
C PHE A 46 -10.37 41.71 -9.88
N LEU A 47 -9.89 41.72 -8.64
CA LEU A 47 -10.36 42.63 -7.60
C LEU A 47 -9.26 42.84 -6.57
N THR A 48 -8.54 43.96 -6.74
CA THR A 48 -7.83 44.66 -5.69
C THR A 48 -8.79 45.63 -5.00
N SER A 49 -8.88 45.61 -3.67
CA SER A 49 -9.02 46.84 -2.88
C SER A 49 -8.74 46.61 -1.40
N SER A 50 -7.76 47.36 -0.92
CA SER A 50 -7.37 47.63 0.45
C SER A 50 -8.52 48.05 1.37
N ILE A 51 -8.45 47.64 2.64
CA ILE A 51 -8.87 48.49 3.78
C ILE A 51 -7.77 48.48 4.84
N LYS A 52 -7.44 49.70 5.25
CA LYS A 52 -6.38 50.13 6.18
C LYS A 52 -6.75 49.88 7.65
N SER A 53 -5.70 49.55 8.41
CA SER A 53 -5.32 50.04 9.74
C SER A 53 -6.37 50.28 10.85
N GLY A 54 -6.13 49.65 11.99
CA GLY A 54 -6.60 50.10 13.30
C GLY A 54 -5.90 49.35 14.41
N GLY A 55 -4.71 49.80 14.81
CA GLY A 55 -4.01 49.27 15.98
C GLY A 55 -4.65 49.76 17.29
N LYS A 56 -4.53 48.96 18.34
CA LYS A 56 -4.27 49.40 19.72
C LYS A 56 -3.82 48.22 20.58
N ALA A 57 -2.70 48.44 21.26
CA ALA A 57 -2.11 47.59 22.29
C ALA A 57 -2.74 47.85 23.67
N CYS A 58 -2.23 47.12 24.67
CA CYS A 58 -2.48 47.18 26.14
C CYS A 58 -3.70 46.37 26.63
N SER A 59 -3.68 45.68 27.77
CA SER A 59 -2.66 45.30 28.76
C SER A 59 -3.35 44.47 29.86
N ASN A 60 -2.66 43.45 30.40
CA ASN A 60 -2.68 42.96 31.80
C ASN A 60 -3.90 43.23 32.71
N ARG A 61 -4.52 42.16 33.26
CA ARG A 61 -4.37 41.71 34.67
C ARG A 61 -5.40 40.63 35.08
N ASN A 62 -4.87 39.65 35.81
CA ASN A 62 -5.46 38.71 36.77
C ASN A 62 -6.86 39.03 37.34
N ARG A 63 -7.71 37.99 37.44
CA ARG A 63 -8.10 37.38 38.74
C ARG A 63 -8.94 36.12 38.56
N ALA A 64 -8.64 35.13 39.39
CA ALA A 64 -9.46 33.96 39.66
C ALA A 64 -10.67 34.33 40.51
N SER A 65 -11.82 33.69 40.24
CA SER A 65 -12.64 33.05 41.27
C SER A 65 -13.81 32.26 40.66
N SER A 66 -14.02 31.11 41.29
CA SER A 66 -15.13 30.16 41.21
C SER A 66 -16.54 30.76 41.07
N SER A 67 -17.40 30.12 40.27
CA SER A 67 -18.72 29.69 40.74
C SER A 67 -19.41 28.75 39.75
N SER A 68 -20.02 27.73 40.36
CA SER A 68 -21.02 26.79 39.89
C SER A 68 -22.00 27.28 38.81
N GLY A 69 -22.15 26.49 37.75
CA GLY A 69 -23.24 26.62 36.77
C GLY A 69 -23.56 25.26 36.13
N ARG A 70 -24.77 24.77 36.38
CA ARG A 70 -25.32 23.50 35.90
C ARG A 70 -25.31 23.42 34.36
N ASN A 71 -24.74 22.35 33.81
CA ASN A 71 -24.86 22.01 32.39
C ASN A 71 -26.17 21.25 32.15
N ASN A 72 -27.08 21.86 31.39
CA ASN A 72 -28.22 21.18 30.77
C ASN A 72 -27.72 20.39 29.54
N ASN A 73 -27.73 19.07 29.64
CA ASN A 73 -27.55 18.16 28.51
C ASN A 73 -28.85 18.10 27.69
N ASN A 74 -28.89 18.78 26.54
CA ASN A 74 -29.81 18.45 25.46
C ASN A 74 -29.07 17.54 24.46
N ASN A 75 -29.16 16.23 24.70
CA ASN A 75 -28.81 15.20 23.72
C ASN A 75 -29.89 15.14 22.64
N THR A 76 -29.61 15.67 21.45
CA THR A 76 -30.37 15.34 20.25
C THR A 76 -29.74 14.12 19.61
N SER A 77 -30.43 12.98 19.75
CA SER A 77 -30.07 11.70 19.14
C SER A 77 -30.29 11.76 17.63
N PHE A 78 -29.23 11.95 16.84
CA PHE A 78 -29.29 11.71 15.40
C PHE A 78 -29.13 10.23 15.12
N ASN A 79 -30.27 9.59 14.83
CA ASN A 79 -30.39 8.20 14.45
C ASN A 79 -30.03 8.06 12.96
N ILE A 80 -28.75 7.93 12.62
CA ILE A 80 -28.33 7.62 11.25
C ILE A 80 -28.32 6.09 11.09
N ARG A 81 -29.36 5.57 10.45
CA ARG A 81 -29.37 4.22 9.87
C ARG A 81 -28.35 4.17 8.73
N SER A 82 -27.13 3.74 9.03
CA SER A 82 -26.09 3.49 8.02
C SER A 82 -26.41 2.20 7.26
N SER A 83 -26.92 2.37 6.04
CA SER A 83 -27.04 1.31 5.05
C SER A 83 -26.02 1.58 3.94
N GLY A 84 -25.08 0.64 3.75
CA GLY A 84 -24.12 0.65 2.64
C GLY A 84 -22.64 0.66 3.06
N PHE A 85 -22.15 -0.43 3.66
CA PHE A 85 -20.73 -0.63 3.96
C PHE A 85 -20.01 -1.31 2.78
N ILE A 86 -18.93 -0.70 2.28
CA ILE A 86 -17.96 -1.36 1.38
C ILE A 86 -16.83 -1.92 2.26
N ARG A 87 -16.76 -3.25 2.37
CA ARG A 87 -15.76 -4.00 3.15
C ARG A 87 -14.44 -4.17 2.37
N LEU A 88 -13.33 -4.32 3.10
CA LEU A 88 -12.01 -4.85 2.67
C LEU A 88 -12.03 -6.22 1.95
N THR A 89 -13.22 -6.75 1.64
CA THR A 89 -13.46 -8.04 0.98
C THR A 89 -13.06 -8.09 -0.50
N SER A 90 -12.64 -6.98 -1.11
CA SER A 90 -12.34 -6.88 -2.55
C SER A 90 -10.88 -7.11 -2.93
N CYS A 91 -9.94 -7.22 -1.97
CA CYS A 91 -8.52 -7.37 -2.31
C CYS A 91 -8.13 -8.78 -2.76
N ILE A 92 -8.83 -9.83 -2.32
CA ILE A 92 -8.46 -11.22 -2.68
C ILE A 92 -8.70 -11.52 -4.18
N PRO A 93 -9.81 -11.11 -4.81
CA PRO A 93 -9.97 -11.26 -6.27
C PRO A 93 -8.98 -10.40 -7.08
N ALA A 94 -8.52 -9.26 -6.53
CA ALA A 94 -7.52 -8.40 -7.17
C ALA A 94 -6.12 -9.03 -7.16
N VAL A 95 -5.75 -9.69 -6.05
CA VAL A 95 -4.54 -10.55 -5.96
C VAL A 95 -4.59 -11.63 -7.03
N LEU A 96 -5.72 -12.31 -7.23
CA LEU A 96 -5.86 -13.37 -8.24
C LEU A 96 -5.85 -12.86 -9.70
N LYS A 97 -6.30 -11.63 -9.97
CA LYS A 97 -6.33 -11.05 -11.33
C LYS A 97 -4.95 -10.59 -11.82
N SER A 98 -4.15 -9.95 -10.96
CA SER A 98 -2.77 -9.57 -11.28
C SER A 98 -1.90 -10.81 -11.62
N LEU A 99 -2.16 -11.93 -10.96
CA LEU A 99 -1.47 -13.23 -11.15
C LEU A 99 -1.74 -13.96 -12.48
N SER A 100 -2.56 -13.41 -13.40
CA SER A 100 -2.93 -14.06 -14.68
C SER A 100 -2.31 -13.44 -15.95
N GLY A 101 -1.48 -12.39 -15.83
CA GLY A 101 -0.72 -11.82 -16.96
C GLY A 101 -1.55 -11.12 -18.05
N GLN A 102 -2.84 -10.83 -17.82
CA GLN A 102 -3.65 -10.05 -18.76
C GLN A 102 -3.55 -8.55 -18.48
N LYS A 103 -3.34 -7.75 -19.54
CA LYS A 103 -3.21 -6.29 -19.47
C LYS A 103 -4.44 -5.64 -18.79
N PRO A 104 -4.25 -4.59 -17.96
CA PRO A 104 -5.35 -3.88 -17.35
C PRO A 104 -6.13 -3.09 -18.41
N VAL A 105 -7.46 -3.25 -18.42
CA VAL A 105 -8.38 -2.38 -19.15
C VAL A 105 -8.65 -1.14 -18.29
N SER A 106 -8.30 0.04 -18.81
CA SER A 106 -8.63 1.33 -18.23
C SER A 106 -10.11 1.64 -18.47
N ILE A 107 -10.89 1.93 -17.41
CA ILE A 107 -12.25 2.46 -17.54
C ILE A 107 -12.16 3.97 -17.36
N SER A 108 -12.40 4.72 -18.44
CA SER A 108 -12.63 6.16 -18.37
C SER A 108 -13.83 6.58 -19.22
N ARG A 109 -14.64 7.47 -18.61
CA ARG A 109 -15.62 8.42 -19.16
C ARG A 109 -17.11 8.02 -19.26
N LEU A 110 -17.90 9.05 -18.97
CA LEU A 110 -19.32 9.17 -18.62
C LEU A 110 -20.22 9.44 -19.86
N PHE A 111 -21.50 9.05 -19.73
CA PHE A 111 -22.80 9.57 -20.25
C PHE A 111 -22.84 10.76 -21.25
N PRO A 112 -23.89 10.91 -22.12
CA PRO A 112 -25.33 11.03 -21.79
C PRO A 112 -26.27 10.24 -22.74
N SER A 113 -27.59 10.09 -22.61
CA SER A 113 -28.67 11.01 -22.22
C SER A 113 -30.00 10.25 -21.97
N LEU A 114 -30.95 10.94 -21.34
CA LEU A 114 -32.33 10.57 -20.97
C LEU A 114 -33.28 10.25 -22.15
N THR A 115 -34.52 9.88 -21.76
CA THR A 115 -35.77 9.52 -22.50
C THR A 115 -35.89 8.01 -22.81
N GLY A 116 -37.00 7.30 -22.62
CA GLY A 116 -38.36 7.56 -22.14
C GLY A 116 -39.23 6.30 -22.42
N PHE A 117 -40.18 6.00 -21.53
CA PHE A 117 -41.41 5.22 -21.71
C PHE A 117 -41.46 3.70 -22.11
N SER A 118 -42.24 2.99 -21.28
CA SER A 118 -43.29 1.97 -21.55
C SER A 118 -43.00 0.56 -22.10
N SER A 119 -43.23 -0.42 -21.20
CA SER A 119 -44.12 -1.61 -21.28
C SER A 119 -44.14 -2.58 -22.47
N SER A 120 -44.24 -3.86 -22.06
CA SER A 120 -44.90 -5.04 -22.69
C SER A 120 -44.01 -6.10 -23.37
N SER A 121 -44.25 -7.36 -22.98
CA SER A 121 -43.80 -8.62 -23.59
C SER A 121 -44.89 -9.16 -24.56
N PRO A 122 -44.80 -10.40 -25.08
CA PRO A 122 -43.91 -10.88 -26.13
C PRO A 122 -44.69 -11.60 -27.27
N ALA A 123 -44.15 -11.74 -28.48
CA ALA A 123 -44.48 -12.85 -29.39
C ALA A 123 -43.62 -12.88 -30.67
N ASN A 124 -43.10 -14.08 -30.97
CA ASN A 124 -42.88 -14.75 -32.25
C ASN A 124 -42.77 -13.93 -33.54
N PHE A 125 -41.73 -14.20 -34.35
CA PHE A 125 -41.90 -14.75 -35.70
C PHE A 125 -40.57 -15.36 -36.19
N ASP A 126 -40.61 -16.66 -36.44
CA ASP A 126 -39.59 -17.43 -37.14
C ASP A 126 -39.84 -17.38 -38.66
N GLN A 127 -38.80 -17.78 -39.40
CA GLN A 127 -38.73 -18.16 -40.83
C GLN A 127 -38.43 -17.06 -41.86
N LEU A 128 -37.22 -17.14 -42.40
CA LEU A 128 -36.98 -17.34 -43.83
C LEU A 128 -35.71 -18.19 -43.99
N GLY A 129 -35.87 -19.38 -44.56
CA GLY A 129 -34.79 -20.32 -44.85
C GLY A 129 -34.31 -20.24 -46.30
N PHE A 130 -33.08 -20.71 -46.53
CA PHE A 130 -32.57 -21.24 -47.80
C PHE A 130 -31.44 -22.24 -47.44
N GLN A 131 -31.69 -23.56 -47.54
CA GLN A 131 -31.27 -24.47 -48.64
C GLN A 131 -29.75 -24.42 -48.94
N SER A 132 -28.99 -25.52 -49.07
CA SER A 132 -29.28 -26.95 -49.06
C SER A 132 -27.98 -27.77 -48.95
N SER A 133 -28.12 -28.97 -48.37
CA SER A 133 -27.48 -30.26 -48.70
C SER A 133 -25.97 -30.38 -48.95
N ARG A 134 -25.32 -31.24 -48.15
CA ARG A 134 -24.77 -32.53 -48.65
C ARG A 134 -24.48 -33.51 -47.50
N GLN A 135 -24.90 -34.75 -47.75
CA GLN A 135 -24.86 -35.93 -46.89
C GLN A 135 -23.43 -36.34 -46.49
N TYR A 136 -23.26 -36.92 -45.30
CA TYR A 136 -22.43 -38.12 -45.15
C TYR A 136 -23.02 -39.06 -44.10
N LYS A 137 -23.05 -40.35 -44.45
CA LYS A 137 -23.68 -41.46 -43.74
C LYS A 137 -22.90 -41.89 -42.50
N SER A 138 -23.68 -42.45 -41.57
CA SER A 138 -23.39 -43.26 -40.40
C SER A 138 -22.12 -44.12 -40.38
N SER A 139 -21.49 -44.20 -39.21
CA SER A 139 -20.94 -45.45 -38.69
C SER A 139 -20.76 -45.41 -37.16
N GLN A 140 -21.52 -46.28 -36.50
CA GLN A 140 -21.18 -47.08 -35.32
C GLN A 140 -20.88 -46.39 -33.98
N GLY A 141 -21.70 -46.76 -33.01
CA GLY A 141 -21.57 -46.38 -31.61
C GLY A 141 -20.33 -46.98 -30.95
N ILE A 142 -19.68 -46.14 -30.14
CA ILE A 142 -18.85 -46.57 -29.03
C ILE A 142 -19.40 -45.83 -27.81
N SER A 143 -20.01 -46.60 -26.91
CA SER A 143 -20.45 -46.13 -25.60
C SER A 143 -19.22 -45.63 -24.82
N ARG A 144 -19.01 -44.32 -24.79
CA ARG A 144 -18.07 -43.70 -23.85
C ARG A 144 -18.83 -43.34 -22.59
N LYS A 145 -18.58 -44.12 -21.54
CA LYS A 145 -18.95 -43.80 -20.16
C LYS A 145 -18.67 -42.32 -19.88
N SER A 146 -19.73 -41.59 -19.53
CA SER A 146 -19.68 -40.22 -19.04
C SER A 146 -18.96 -40.19 -17.68
N GLY A 147 -17.64 -40.12 -17.69
CA GLY A 147 -16.85 -39.72 -16.53
C GLY A 147 -16.84 -38.20 -16.41
N ARG A 148 -17.86 -37.61 -15.79
CA ARG A 148 -17.72 -36.26 -15.21
C ARG A 148 -17.05 -36.41 -13.85
N ILE A 149 -15.73 -36.45 -13.85
CA ILE A 149 -14.98 -35.98 -12.68
C ILE A 149 -14.75 -34.49 -12.98
N SER A 150 -15.62 -33.63 -12.47
CA SER A 150 -15.25 -32.23 -12.29
C SER A 150 -14.14 -32.24 -11.25
N GLU A 151 -12.90 -32.09 -11.68
CA GLU A 151 -11.75 -31.88 -10.79
C GLU A 151 -12.07 -30.60 -9.99
N MET A 152 -12.54 -30.77 -8.75
CA MET A 152 -12.77 -29.63 -7.86
C MET A 152 -11.38 -29.04 -7.60
N ALA A 153 -11.18 -27.78 -8.00
CA ALA A 153 -9.94 -27.07 -7.75
C ALA A 153 -9.59 -27.18 -6.26
N GLU A 154 -8.36 -27.60 -5.94
CA GLU A 154 -7.93 -27.75 -4.55
C GLU A 154 -8.00 -26.39 -3.84
N LYS A 155 -8.63 -26.37 -2.66
CA LYS A 155 -8.73 -25.17 -1.84
C LYS A 155 -7.35 -24.72 -1.37
N LYS A 156 -7.17 -23.41 -1.23
CA LYS A 156 -5.92 -22.78 -0.82
C LYS A 156 -5.79 -22.67 0.69
N ARG A 157 -4.68 -23.14 1.24
CA ARG A 157 -4.32 -22.98 2.67
C ARG A 157 -3.56 -21.68 2.88
N VAL A 158 -4.00 -20.88 3.84
CA VAL A 158 -3.34 -19.61 4.21
C VAL A 158 -2.71 -19.76 5.59
N CYS A 159 -1.47 -19.31 5.75
CA CYS A 159 -0.85 -19.15 7.05
C CYS A 159 -0.34 -17.72 7.26
N ILE A 160 -0.23 -17.32 8.53
CA ILE A 160 0.23 -16.00 8.93
C ILE A 160 1.52 -16.19 9.73
N ILE A 161 2.60 -15.60 9.26
CA ILE A 161 3.91 -15.64 9.88
C ILE A 161 4.10 -14.33 10.65
N GLY A 162 3.67 -14.33 11.91
CA GLY A 162 3.77 -13.19 12.83
C GLY A 162 2.48 -12.88 13.56
N SER A 163 2.61 -12.56 14.85
CA SER A 163 1.49 -12.40 15.80
C SER A 163 1.51 -11.06 16.55
N GLY A 164 2.27 -10.07 16.06
CA GLY A 164 2.27 -8.74 16.66
C GLY A 164 0.93 -8.01 16.48
N ASN A 165 0.91 -6.71 16.76
CA ASN A 165 -0.30 -5.89 16.65
C ASN A 165 -0.91 -5.98 15.23
N TRP A 166 -0.09 -5.80 14.18
CA TRP A 166 -0.56 -5.94 12.80
C TRP A 166 -0.88 -7.38 12.39
N GLY A 167 -0.09 -8.36 12.85
CA GLY A 167 -0.34 -9.78 12.59
C GLY A 167 -1.68 -10.27 13.14
N SER A 168 -2.04 -9.80 14.34
CA SER A 168 -3.34 -10.08 14.96
C SER A 168 -4.49 -9.33 14.27
N ALA A 169 -4.27 -8.08 13.84
CA ALA A 169 -5.30 -7.32 13.12
C ALA A 169 -5.60 -7.93 11.75
N ILE A 170 -4.57 -8.34 10.99
CA ILE A 170 -4.77 -8.96 9.68
C ILE A 170 -5.31 -10.39 9.80
N SER A 171 -4.97 -11.13 10.86
CA SER A 171 -5.54 -12.47 11.07
C SER A 171 -7.05 -12.42 11.24
N LYS A 172 -7.59 -11.38 11.88
CA LYS A 172 -9.04 -11.16 11.93
C LYS A 172 -9.66 -11.01 10.54
N VAL A 173 -9.05 -10.21 9.66
CA VAL A 173 -9.53 -10.02 8.27
C VAL A 173 -9.42 -11.30 7.45
N ILE A 174 -8.29 -12.00 7.54
CA ILE A 174 -8.05 -13.26 6.81
C ILE A 174 -8.98 -14.37 7.31
N GLY A 175 -9.14 -14.51 8.62
CA GLY A 175 -10.01 -15.52 9.23
C GLY A 175 -11.47 -15.39 8.77
N PHE A 176 -12.02 -14.19 8.77
CA PHE A 176 -13.37 -13.97 8.26
C PHE A 176 -13.50 -14.23 6.74
N ASN A 177 -12.49 -13.85 5.95
CA ASN A 177 -12.54 -14.04 4.51
C ASN A 177 -12.38 -15.50 4.08
N THR A 178 -11.56 -16.29 4.77
CA THR A 178 -11.40 -17.72 4.48
C THR A 178 -12.68 -18.50 4.78
N ILE A 179 -13.42 -18.15 5.84
CA ILE A 179 -14.78 -18.68 6.07
C ILE A 179 -15.74 -18.22 4.97
N LYS A 180 -15.72 -16.94 4.62
CA LYS A 180 -16.64 -16.36 3.62
C LYS A 180 -16.47 -16.98 2.23
N TYR A 181 -15.23 -17.29 1.85
CA TYR A 181 -14.86 -17.84 0.54
C TYR A 181 -14.36 -19.29 0.69
N ALA A 182 -15.10 -20.11 1.43
CA ALA A 182 -14.75 -21.49 1.73
C ALA A 182 -14.77 -22.43 0.52
N ASP A 183 -15.26 -21.97 -0.63
CA ASP A 183 -15.14 -22.63 -1.93
C ASP A 183 -13.72 -22.49 -2.53
N VAL A 184 -12.99 -21.45 -2.13
CA VAL A 184 -11.63 -21.16 -2.59
C VAL A 184 -10.58 -21.47 -1.53
N PHE A 185 -10.88 -21.24 -0.24
CA PHE A 185 -9.92 -21.35 0.85
C PHE A 185 -10.28 -22.45 1.84
N GLU A 186 -9.24 -23.06 2.41
CA GLU A 186 -9.41 -23.85 3.63
C GLU A 186 -9.78 -22.91 4.80
N PRO A 187 -10.75 -23.29 5.64
CA PRO A 187 -11.25 -22.40 6.68
C PRO A 187 -10.23 -22.18 7.79
N ILE A 188 -9.40 -23.17 8.13
CA ILE A 188 -8.42 -23.04 9.21
C ILE A 188 -7.24 -22.21 8.73
N VAL A 189 -6.90 -21.16 9.49
CA VAL A 189 -5.73 -20.31 9.23
C VAL A 189 -4.78 -20.42 10.42
N LYS A 190 -3.60 -21.00 10.17
CA LYS A 190 -2.55 -21.10 11.19
C LYS A 190 -1.82 -19.76 11.30
N MET A 191 -1.60 -19.29 12.53
CA MET A 191 -0.87 -18.08 12.84
C MET A 191 0.33 -18.42 13.72
N TYR A 192 1.54 -18.18 13.21
CA TYR A 192 2.77 -18.35 13.97
C TYR A 192 2.85 -17.30 15.07
N VAL A 193 2.93 -17.76 16.30
CA VAL A 193 3.08 -16.94 17.50
C VAL A 193 4.41 -17.31 18.15
N PHE A 194 5.35 -16.36 18.23
CA PHE A 194 6.55 -16.59 19.02
C PHE A 194 6.14 -16.82 20.48
N GLU A 195 6.55 -17.94 21.05
CA GLU A 195 6.04 -18.38 22.35
C GLU A 195 6.52 -17.46 23.47
N GLU A 196 5.57 -16.98 24.25
CA GLU A 196 5.79 -16.11 25.39
C GLU A 196 4.82 -16.48 26.51
N ILE A 197 5.16 -16.11 27.74
CA ILE A 197 4.27 -16.29 28.87
C ILE A 197 3.39 -15.04 29.02
N HIS A 198 2.06 -15.25 29.04
CA HIS A 198 1.06 -14.25 29.34
C HIS A 198 0.13 -14.80 30.42
N ASP A 199 0.03 -14.09 31.55
CA ASP A 199 -0.79 -14.51 32.71
C ASP A 199 -0.52 -15.96 33.14
N ASN A 200 0.76 -16.31 33.32
CA ASN A 200 1.24 -17.64 33.70
C ASN A 200 0.85 -18.78 32.74
N ARG A 201 0.43 -18.46 31.51
CA ARG A 201 0.11 -19.43 30.45
C ARG A 201 0.90 -19.13 29.19
N LYS A 202 1.03 -20.11 28.30
CA LYS A 202 1.56 -19.88 26.96
C LYS A 202 0.63 -18.95 26.19
N LEU A 203 1.18 -17.97 25.49
CA LEU A 203 0.41 -17.02 24.70
C LEU A 203 -0.37 -17.73 23.59
N THR A 204 0.19 -18.81 23.02
CA THR A 204 -0.52 -19.66 22.04
C THR A 204 -1.78 -20.29 22.63
N GLU A 205 -1.68 -20.89 23.82
CA GLU A 205 -2.81 -21.47 24.56
C GLU A 205 -3.85 -20.40 24.88
N TRP A 206 -3.42 -19.22 25.35
CA TRP A 206 -4.31 -18.10 25.62
C TRP A 206 -5.09 -17.69 24.37
N ILE A 207 -4.40 -17.50 23.24
CA ILE A 207 -5.04 -17.10 21.98
C ILE A 207 -6.03 -18.18 21.52
N ASN A 208 -5.69 -19.45 21.61
CA ASN A 208 -6.56 -20.54 21.17
C ASN A 208 -7.79 -20.75 22.05
N VAL A 209 -7.72 -20.41 23.34
CA VAL A 209 -8.87 -20.52 24.29
C VAL A 209 -9.74 -19.27 24.28
N HIS A 210 -9.12 -18.10 24.31
CA HIS A 210 -9.82 -16.83 24.48
C HIS A 210 -10.09 -16.11 23.16
N HIS A 211 -9.54 -16.61 22.05
CA HIS A 211 -9.59 -16.00 20.72
C HIS A 211 -9.21 -14.52 20.76
N GLU A 212 -8.12 -14.21 21.46
CA GLU A 212 -7.66 -12.84 21.67
C GLU A 212 -6.16 -12.82 21.91
N ASN A 213 -5.46 -11.91 21.23
CA ASN A 213 -4.06 -11.63 21.53
C ASN A 213 -3.98 -10.50 22.56
N ALA A 214 -4.16 -10.84 23.83
CA ALA A 214 -4.25 -9.86 24.93
C ALA A 214 -2.97 -9.02 25.09
N LYS A 215 -1.83 -9.50 24.62
CA LYS A 215 -0.56 -8.76 24.68
C LYS A 215 -0.41 -7.74 23.56
N TYR A 216 -0.73 -8.12 22.33
CA TYR A 216 -0.41 -7.31 21.14
C TYR A 216 -1.61 -6.61 20.49
N LEU A 217 -2.83 -7.08 20.76
CA LEU A 217 -4.08 -6.49 20.28
C LEU A 217 -5.21 -6.66 21.32
N PRO A 218 -5.07 -6.07 22.51
CA PRO A 218 -6.05 -6.23 23.59
C PRO A 218 -7.42 -5.69 23.20
N GLY A 219 -8.49 -6.39 23.63
CA GLY A 219 -9.88 -5.99 23.41
C GLY A 219 -10.47 -6.39 22.06
N HIS A 220 -9.70 -7.05 21.19
CA HIS A 220 -10.18 -7.49 19.88
C HIS A 220 -10.21 -9.02 19.78
N LYS A 221 -11.42 -9.56 19.55
CA LYS A 221 -11.60 -10.99 19.29
C LYS A 221 -11.16 -11.37 17.88
N LEU A 222 -10.34 -12.42 17.82
CA LEU A 222 -9.96 -13.13 16.61
C LEU A 222 -11.07 -14.14 16.25
N PRO A 223 -11.24 -14.47 14.97
CA PRO A 223 -12.13 -15.55 14.53
C PRO A 223 -11.70 -16.91 15.09
N GLU A 224 -12.66 -17.80 15.38
CA GLU A 224 -12.39 -19.13 15.97
C GLU A 224 -11.54 -20.04 15.06
N ASN A 225 -11.55 -19.78 13.75
CA ASN A 225 -10.75 -20.50 12.77
C ASN A 225 -9.28 -20.04 12.69
N ILE A 226 -8.88 -19.03 13.49
CA ILE A 226 -7.48 -18.67 13.67
C ILE A 226 -6.86 -19.56 14.75
N VAL A 227 -5.85 -20.32 14.36
CA VAL A 227 -5.14 -21.25 15.25
C VAL A 227 -3.72 -20.74 15.50
N ALA A 228 -3.41 -20.37 16.74
CA ALA A 228 -2.08 -19.98 17.16
C ALA A 228 -1.17 -21.20 17.29
N VAL A 229 0.00 -21.15 16.65
CA VAL A 229 0.97 -22.25 16.60
C VAL A 229 2.37 -21.71 16.96
N PRO A 230 3.10 -22.33 17.90
CA PRO A 230 4.42 -21.85 18.33
C PRO A 230 5.56 -22.24 17.39
N ASP A 231 5.35 -23.23 16.52
CA ASP A 231 6.35 -23.67 15.54
C ASP A 231 6.05 -23.08 14.16
N VAL A 232 7.02 -22.35 13.61
CA VAL A 232 6.86 -21.66 12.33
C VAL A 232 6.79 -22.66 11.15
N LEU A 233 7.48 -23.80 11.25
CA LEU A 233 7.46 -24.81 10.18
C LEU A 233 6.12 -25.54 10.15
N GLU A 234 5.56 -25.91 11.31
CA GLU A 234 4.23 -26.49 11.45
C GLU A 234 3.13 -25.54 10.95
N THR A 235 3.34 -24.23 11.16
CA THR A 235 2.47 -23.18 10.64
C THR A 235 2.48 -23.15 9.10
N ALA A 236 3.67 -23.28 8.49
CA ALA A 236 3.90 -22.93 7.08
C ALA A 236 3.95 -24.11 6.10
N LYS A 237 4.36 -25.32 6.54
CA LYS A 237 4.73 -26.45 5.66
C LYS A 237 3.65 -26.86 4.64
N ASP A 238 2.37 -26.71 5.01
CA ASP A 238 1.23 -27.12 4.19
C ASP A 238 0.56 -25.93 3.46
N ALA A 239 1.06 -24.71 3.66
CA ALA A 239 0.41 -23.49 3.16
C ALA A 239 0.65 -23.29 1.66
N ASP A 240 -0.38 -22.85 0.95
CA ASP A 240 -0.27 -22.30 -0.42
C ASP A 240 0.12 -20.81 -0.38
N ILE A 241 -0.33 -20.09 0.66
CA ILE A 241 -0.15 -18.65 0.80
C ILE A 241 0.45 -18.35 2.18
N LEU A 242 1.63 -17.71 2.18
CA LEU A 242 2.33 -17.31 3.40
C LEU A 242 2.26 -15.80 3.58
N ILE A 243 1.58 -15.34 4.63
CA ILE A 243 1.47 -13.91 4.95
C ILE A 243 2.56 -13.53 5.96
N PHE A 244 3.59 -12.81 5.53
CA PHE A 244 4.69 -12.38 6.40
C PHE A 244 4.36 -11.04 7.06
N VAL A 245 4.26 -11.03 8.40
CA VAL A 245 3.81 -9.85 9.17
C VAL A 245 4.51 -9.80 10.53
N LEU A 246 5.83 -9.59 10.48
CA LEU A 246 6.70 -9.48 11.65
C LEU A 246 7.59 -8.23 11.54
N PRO A 247 8.19 -7.75 12.64
CA PRO A 247 9.26 -6.76 12.58
C PRO A 247 10.39 -7.24 11.65
N HIS A 248 10.88 -6.38 10.74
CA HIS A 248 11.81 -6.76 9.66
C HIS A 248 13.06 -7.48 10.18
N GLN A 249 13.57 -7.11 11.36
CA GLN A 249 14.78 -7.69 11.95
C GLN A 249 14.69 -9.20 12.23
N PHE A 250 13.48 -9.77 12.27
CA PHE A 250 13.28 -11.19 12.53
C PHE A 250 13.11 -12.03 11.26
N ILE A 251 13.11 -11.43 10.06
CA ILE A 251 12.77 -12.15 8.82
C ILE A 251 13.73 -13.29 8.50
N LYS A 252 15.04 -13.03 8.52
CA LYS A 252 16.08 -14.03 8.22
C LYS A 252 15.99 -15.22 9.20
N LYS A 253 15.88 -14.93 10.50
CA LYS A 253 15.73 -15.95 11.56
C LYS A 253 14.45 -16.78 11.40
N THR A 254 13.34 -16.13 11.02
CA THR A 254 12.04 -16.78 10.85
C THR A 254 11.99 -17.63 9.59
N CYS A 255 12.69 -17.23 8.52
CA CYS A 255 12.77 -18.00 7.27
C CYS A 255 13.70 -19.21 7.37
N ALA A 256 14.77 -19.16 8.18
CA ALA A 256 15.75 -20.24 8.31
C ALA A 256 15.16 -21.66 8.48
N PRO A 257 14.18 -21.92 9.37
CA PRO A 257 13.59 -23.26 9.50
C PRO A 257 12.71 -23.70 8.32
N LEU A 258 12.30 -22.76 7.45
CA LEU A 258 11.39 -22.98 6.31
C LEU A 258 12.13 -23.29 5.00
N VAL A 259 13.43 -23.01 4.93
CA VAL A 259 14.25 -23.20 3.72
C VAL A 259 14.13 -24.64 3.20
N GLY A 260 13.74 -24.78 1.93
CA GLY A 260 13.59 -26.08 1.25
C GLY A 260 12.41 -26.93 1.71
N LYS A 261 11.49 -26.39 2.53
CA LYS A 261 10.36 -27.14 3.12
C LYS A 261 9.00 -26.57 2.74
N MET A 262 8.96 -25.60 1.83
CA MET A 262 7.73 -24.98 1.36
C MET A 262 7.03 -25.84 0.32
N ARG A 263 5.70 -25.82 0.33
CA ARG A 263 4.87 -26.52 -0.64
C ARG A 263 5.24 -26.05 -2.07
N PRO A 264 5.39 -26.96 -3.05
CA PRO A 264 5.58 -26.56 -4.44
C PRO A 264 4.44 -25.65 -4.92
N GLY A 265 4.79 -24.50 -5.51
CA GLY A 265 3.82 -23.50 -5.96
C GLY A 265 3.27 -22.58 -4.87
N ALA A 266 3.78 -22.66 -3.63
CA ALA A 266 3.48 -21.67 -2.61
C ALA A 266 4.00 -20.28 -3.00
N PHE A 267 3.36 -19.24 -2.47
CA PHE A 267 3.83 -17.86 -2.61
C PHE A 267 3.64 -17.05 -1.33
N GLY A 268 4.46 -16.03 -1.18
CA GLY A 268 4.46 -15.10 -0.06
C GLY A 268 3.72 -13.79 -0.34
N LEU A 269 3.18 -13.19 0.71
CA LEU A 269 2.72 -11.80 0.75
C LEU A 269 3.33 -11.12 1.98
N SER A 270 4.24 -10.17 1.77
CA SER A 270 4.87 -9.40 2.84
C SER A 270 4.06 -8.15 3.19
N LEU A 271 3.73 -8.02 4.47
CA LEU A 271 3.13 -6.82 5.08
C LEU A 271 4.18 -6.05 5.91
N ILE A 272 5.46 -6.42 5.76
CA ILE A 272 6.56 -5.90 6.56
C ILE A 272 6.97 -4.54 5.99
N LYS A 273 6.70 -3.47 6.75
CA LYS A 273 7.17 -2.13 6.42
C LYS A 273 8.60 -1.94 6.92
N GLY A 274 9.54 -1.74 6.00
CA GLY A 274 10.96 -1.57 6.31
C GLY A 274 11.81 -2.28 5.26
N PHE A 275 13.08 -2.46 5.59
CA PHE A 275 14.07 -3.09 4.73
C PHE A 275 15.14 -3.75 5.60
N ASP A 276 16.01 -4.55 5.00
CA ASP A 276 17.22 -5.08 5.62
C ASP A 276 18.45 -4.45 4.97
N VAL A 277 19.60 -4.53 5.63
CA VAL A 277 20.83 -3.94 5.09
C VAL A 277 21.49 -4.94 4.13
N ALA A 278 21.76 -4.49 2.90
CA ALA A 278 22.49 -5.28 1.91
C ALA A 278 23.95 -5.50 2.38
N PRO A 279 24.60 -6.62 2.02
CA PRO A 279 25.99 -6.90 2.42
C PRO A 279 27.00 -5.79 2.06
N GLU A 280 26.80 -5.14 0.92
CA GLU A 280 27.59 -4.02 0.41
C GLU A 280 27.17 -2.64 0.97
N GLY A 281 26.20 -2.61 1.88
CA GLY A 281 25.56 -1.40 2.39
C GLY A 281 24.36 -0.96 1.54
N GLY A 282 23.36 -0.35 2.18
CA GLY A 282 22.14 0.09 1.53
C GLY A 282 20.94 -0.85 1.74
N ILE A 283 19.87 -0.55 1.01
CA ILE A 283 18.55 -1.17 1.22
C ILE A 283 18.41 -2.48 0.44
N GLU A 284 18.14 -3.56 1.17
CA GLU A 284 17.61 -4.82 0.64
C GLU A 284 16.11 -4.94 0.98
N LEU A 285 15.27 -5.11 -0.05
CA LEU A 285 13.82 -5.28 0.10
C LEU A 285 13.47 -6.60 0.77
N ILE A 286 12.49 -6.59 1.69
CA ILE A 286 12.11 -7.78 2.45
C ILE A 286 11.48 -8.83 1.54
N SER A 287 10.69 -8.43 0.53
CA SER A 287 10.17 -9.35 -0.48
C SER A 287 11.27 -10.07 -1.25
N HIS A 288 12.38 -9.40 -1.55
CA HIS A 288 13.55 -10.01 -2.19
C HIS A 288 14.25 -11.01 -1.28
N ILE A 289 14.37 -10.69 0.02
CA ILE A 289 14.93 -11.62 1.02
C ILE A 289 14.08 -12.88 1.12
N ILE A 290 12.75 -12.74 1.23
CA ILE A 290 11.82 -13.88 1.31
C ILE A 290 11.94 -14.74 0.05
N THR A 291 11.92 -14.10 -1.13
CA THR A 291 12.04 -14.79 -2.42
C THR A 291 13.34 -15.59 -2.50
N ARG A 292 14.47 -14.97 -2.14
CA ARG A 292 15.79 -15.60 -2.17
C ARG A 292 15.95 -16.72 -1.15
N PHE A 293 15.44 -16.55 0.07
CA PHE A 293 15.62 -17.53 1.15
C PHE A 293 14.73 -18.76 0.97
N LEU A 294 13.50 -18.56 0.50
CA LEU A 294 12.48 -19.62 0.47
C LEU A 294 12.23 -20.19 -0.93
N ASP A 295 12.79 -19.58 -1.97
CA ASP A 295 12.57 -19.95 -3.38
C ASP A 295 11.08 -19.96 -3.76
N ILE A 296 10.35 -18.94 -3.28
CA ILE A 296 8.93 -18.71 -3.61
C ILE A 296 8.70 -17.27 -4.09
N PRO A 297 7.77 -17.01 -5.02
CA PRO A 297 7.39 -15.64 -5.36
C PRO A 297 6.87 -14.90 -4.13
N CYS A 298 7.27 -13.65 -3.91
CA CYS A 298 6.76 -12.82 -2.82
C CYS A 298 6.21 -11.49 -3.34
N ASN A 299 4.92 -11.25 -3.10
CA ASN A 299 4.28 -9.94 -3.31
C ASN A 299 4.27 -9.13 -2.01
N VAL A 300 3.79 -7.90 -2.07
CA VAL A 300 3.71 -7.01 -0.89
C VAL A 300 2.31 -6.41 -0.72
N LEU A 301 1.99 -6.00 0.49
CA LEU A 301 0.78 -5.23 0.80
C LEU A 301 1.14 -4.06 1.69
N MET A 302 1.00 -2.84 1.16
CA MET A 302 1.30 -1.59 1.89
C MET A 302 0.14 -0.60 1.75
N GLY A 303 0.05 0.36 2.67
CA GLY A 303 -1.02 1.36 2.66
C GLY A 303 -1.08 2.18 3.95
N ALA A 304 -1.95 3.19 3.99
CA ALA A 304 -2.29 3.92 5.20
C ALA A 304 -3.24 3.10 6.08
N ASN A 305 -2.69 2.17 6.85
CA ASN A 305 -3.47 1.08 7.44
C ASN A 305 -3.02 0.79 8.89
N LEU A 306 -3.55 1.54 9.86
CA LEU A 306 -3.20 1.38 11.27
C LEU A 306 -3.86 0.14 11.89
N ALA A 307 -3.08 -0.62 12.67
CA ALA A 307 -3.51 -1.89 13.29
C ALA A 307 -4.82 -1.81 14.10
N PRO A 308 -4.97 -0.86 15.04
CA PRO A 308 -6.21 -0.76 15.81
C PRO A 308 -7.42 -0.42 14.93
N GLU A 309 -7.22 0.31 13.83
CA GLU A 309 -8.31 0.71 12.93
C GLU A 309 -8.78 -0.44 12.06
N ILE A 310 -7.86 -1.26 11.56
CA ILE A 310 -8.20 -2.50 10.86
C ILE A 310 -8.88 -3.50 11.80
N ALA A 311 -8.37 -3.65 13.03
CA ALA A 311 -8.98 -4.53 14.02
C ALA A 311 -10.40 -4.08 14.42
N ALA A 312 -10.65 -2.77 14.38
CA ALA A 312 -11.95 -2.13 14.57
C ALA A 312 -12.81 -2.10 13.27
N GLU A 313 -12.37 -2.74 12.19
CA GLU A 313 -13.09 -2.85 10.92
C GLU A 313 -13.42 -1.49 10.28
N LYS A 314 -12.59 -0.48 10.56
CA LYS A 314 -12.68 0.82 9.88
C LYS A 314 -12.24 0.68 8.42
N PHE A 315 -12.71 1.61 7.60
CA PHE A 315 -12.33 1.70 6.20
C PHE A 315 -10.84 2.00 6.04
N SER A 316 -10.16 1.24 5.19
CA SER A 316 -8.75 1.45 4.84
C SER A 316 -8.47 0.86 3.45
N GLU A 317 -7.58 1.51 2.72
CA GLU A 317 -7.16 1.11 1.38
C GLU A 317 -5.73 0.59 1.40
N THR A 318 -5.42 -0.36 0.51
CA THR A 318 -4.10 -0.97 0.42
C THR A 318 -3.73 -1.26 -1.03
N THR A 319 -2.43 -1.23 -1.30
CA THR A 319 -1.84 -1.46 -2.62
C THR A 319 -1.05 -2.77 -2.60
N ILE A 320 -1.15 -3.55 -3.69
CA ILE A 320 -0.58 -4.91 -3.79
C ILE A 320 0.24 -5.18 -5.07
N ASP A 321 0.21 -4.26 -6.03
CA ASP A 321 0.87 -4.40 -7.34
C ASP A 321 2.05 -3.42 -7.44
N ASP A 322 2.96 -3.59 -8.40
CA ASP A 322 4.22 -2.82 -8.49
C ASP A 322 5.09 -2.99 -7.23
N LYS A 323 5.41 -4.26 -6.93
CA LYS A 323 5.87 -4.72 -5.61
C LYS A 323 7.05 -3.91 -5.05
N ASP A 324 8.07 -3.61 -5.86
CA ASP A 324 9.27 -2.94 -5.37
C ASP A 324 8.97 -1.48 -5.04
N THR A 325 8.18 -0.76 -5.87
CA THR A 325 7.77 0.62 -5.52
C THR A 325 6.89 0.65 -4.29
N VAL A 326 5.90 -0.25 -4.19
CA VAL A 326 5.01 -0.33 -3.03
C VAL A 326 5.80 -0.54 -1.74
N GLU A 327 6.77 -1.45 -1.75
CA GLU A 327 7.62 -1.74 -0.59
C GLU A 327 8.55 -0.57 -0.26
N MET A 328 9.18 0.04 -1.28
CA MET A 328 10.04 1.21 -1.12
C MET A 328 9.29 2.41 -0.54
N CYS A 329 8.03 2.66 -0.94
CA CYS A 329 7.22 3.71 -0.34
C CYS A 329 7.07 3.52 1.17
N GLY A 330 6.88 2.28 1.63
CA GLY A 330 6.76 1.94 3.05
C GLY A 330 8.02 2.23 3.88
N ALA A 331 9.20 2.13 3.27
CA ALA A 331 10.48 2.46 3.89
C ALA A 331 10.78 3.98 3.84
N LEU A 332 10.82 4.56 2.64
CA LEU A 332 11.31 5.92 2.41
C LEU A 332 10.45 7.01 3.06
N LYS A 333 9.14 6.77 3.22
CA LYS A 333 8.24 7.73 3.91
C LYS A 333 8.73 8.09 5.31
N ASN A 334 9.46 7.20 5.97
CA ASN A 334 9.93 7.41 7.34
C ASN A 334 11.01 8.50 7.41
N ILE A 335 11.81 8.68 6.34
CA ILE A 335 12.77 9.78 6.21
C ILE A 335 12.02 11.10 6.13
N VAL A 336 11.00 11.17 5.26
CA VAL A 336 10.18 12.38 5.07
C VAL A 336 9.39 12.71 6.34
N ALA A 337 8.96 11.69 7.09
CA ALA A 337 8.31 11.88 8.39
C ALA A 337 9.25 12.48 9.44
N CYS A 338 10.55 12.13 9.43
CA CYS A 338 11.54 12.79 10.26
C CYS A 338 11.70 14.27 9.89
N ALA A 339 11.81 14.57 8.59
CA ALA A 339 11.85 15.96 8.10
C ALA A 339 10.61 16.76 8.54
N ALA A 340 9.42 16.18 8.40
CA ALA A 340 8.16 16.79 8.86
C ALA A 340 8.17 17.04 10.38
N GLY A 341 8.72 16.11 11.16
CA GLY A 341 8.91 16.29 12.61
C GLY A 341 9.89 17.42 12.94
N PHE A 342 10.98 17.57 12.18
CA PHE A 342 11.90 18.70 12.35
C PHE A 342 11.18 20.04 12.14
N ILE A 343 10.35 20.15 11.09
CA ILE A 343 9.54 21.34 10.81
C ILE A 343 8.55 21.65 11.95
N ASP A 344 7.87 20.61 12.48
CA ASP A 344 6.97 20.76 13.63
C ASP A 344 7.75 21.25 14.87
N GLY A 345 8.96 20.72 15.08
CA GLY A 345 9.84 21.13 16.17
C GLY A 345 10.33 22.57 16.07
N LEU A 346 10.56 23.06 14.85
CA LEU A 346 10.96 24.43 14.54
C LEU A 346 9.78 25.43 14.51
N GLY A 347 8.53 24.95 14.51
CA GLY A 347 7.34 25.80 14.50
C GLY A 347 7.09 26.55 13.18
N MET A 348 7.54 26.04 12.03
CA MET A 348 7.50 26.78 10.74
C MET A 348 6.14 26.72 9.99
N GLY A 349 5.12 26.10 10.57
CA GLY A 349 3.75 26.05 10.04
C GLY A 349 3.49 25.07 8.90
N ASP A 350 2.22 24.92 8.53
CA ASP A 350 1.73 23.87 7.63
C ASP A 350 2.19 24.04 6.18
N ASN A 351 2.35 25.27 5.68
CA ASN A 351 2.82 25.49 4.30
C ASN A 351 4.25 24.97 4.10
N THR A 352 5.14 25.22 5.06
CA THR A 352 6.51 24.72 5.06
C THR A 352 6.53 23.19 5.14
N LYS A 353 5.70 22.63 6.04
CA LYS A 353 5.56 21.18 6.19
C LYS A 353 5.05 20.52 4.91
N ALA A 354 4.05 21.11 4.25
CA ALA A 354 3.51 20.63 2.98
C ALA A 354 4.57 20.65 1.87
N ALA A 355 5.39 21.70 1.80
CA ALA A 355 6.51 21.76 0.86
C ALA A 355 7.54 20.63 1.11
N VAL A 356 7.89 20.36 2.37
CA VAL A 356 8.76 19.23 2.76
C VAL A 356 8.15 17.88 2.37
N ILE A 357 6.86 17.65 2.63
CA ILE A 357 6.17 16.42 2.26
C ILE A 357 6.19 16.23 0.74
N ARG A 358 5.89 17.29 -0.03
CA ARG A 358 5.90 17.26 -1.49
C ARG A 358 7.30 16.96 -2.05
N LEU A 359 8.32 17.65 -1.56
CA LEU A 359 9.70 17.44 -1.99
C LEU A 359 10.17 16.03 -1.64
N GLY A 360 9.83 15.54 -0.44
CA GLY A 360 10.10 14.18 -0.01
C GLY A 360 9.43 13.13 -0.89
N LEU A 361 8.16 13.33 -1.28
CA LEU A 361 7.49 12.45 -2.24
C LEU A 361 8.23 12.42 -3.59
N MET A 362 8.72 13.56 -4.07
CA MET A 362 9.49 13.58 -5.32
C MET A 362 10.85 12.89 -5.19
N GLU A 363 11.52 12.99 -4.04
CA GLU A 363 12.73 12.21 -3.76
C GLU A 363 12.43 10.71 -3.68
N MET A 364 11.30 10.30 -3.10
CA MET A 364 10.85 8.90 -3.12
C MET A 364 10.67 8.38 -4.55
N VAL A 365 9.99 9.15 -5.41
CA VAL A 365 9.80 8.82 -6.83
C VAL A 365 11.13 8.67 -7.55
N ARG A 366 12.02 9.67 -7.43
CA ARG A 366 13.33 9.65 -8.07
C ARG A 366 14.17 8.47 -7.59
N PHE A 367 14.15 8.18 -6.29
CA PHE A 367 14.90 7.07 -5.71
C PHE A 367 14.44 5.73 -6.27
N ALA A 368 13.13 5.48 -6.32
CA ALA A 368 12.62 4.26 -6.92
C ALA A 368 12.98 4.13 -8.41
N GLN A 369 12.91 5.22 -9.18
CA GLN A 369 13.30 5.22 -10.59
C GLN A 369 14.80 4.97 -10.80
N GLU A 370 15.65 5.49 -9.91
CA GLU A 370 17.11 5.38 -9.99
C GLU A 370 17.64 4.00 -9.55
N PHE A 371 16.98 3.37 -8.58
CA PHE A 371 17.46 2.11 -7.98
C PHE A 371 16.59 0.88 -8.33
N TYR A 372 15.35 1.08 -8.79
CA TYR A 372 14.36 0.03 -9.06
C TYR A 372 13.58 0.30 -10.37
N ALA A 373 14.29 0.72 -11.43
CA ALA A 373 13.74 1.26 -12.68
C ALA A 373 12.69 0.39 -13.40
N HIS A 374 12.70 -0.93 -13.17
CA HIS A 374 11.75 -1.86 -13.80
C HIS A 374 10.33 -1.81 -13.20
N SER A 375 10.17 -1.13 -12.07
CA SER A 375 8.99 -1.20 -11.20
C SER A 375 8.74 0.13 -10.51
N ALA A 376 8.83 1.26 -11.24
CA ALA A 376 8.72 2.61 -10.70
C ALA A 376 7.64 3.45 -11.39
N GLN A 377 6.41 2.94 -11.43
CA GLN A 377 5.31 3.67 -12.05
C GLN A 377 4.91 4.86 -11.18
N LEU A 378 4.87 6.06 -11.79
CA LEU A 378 4.49 7.28 -11.07
C LEU A 378 3.09 7.19 -10.44
N ALA A 379 2.17 6.46 -11.09
CA ALA A 379 0.82 6.25 -10.59
C ALA A 379 0.80 5.52 -9.23
N THR A 380 1.71 4.57 -9.00
CA THR A 380 1.81 3.83 -7.73
C THR A 380 2.07 4.76 -6.54
N PHE A 381 2.79 5.87 -6.74
CA PHE A 381 3.02 6.85 -5.67
C PHE A 381 1.76 7.65 -5.27
N LEU A 382 0.73 7.65 -6.11
CA LEU A 382 -0.58 8.25 -5.82
C LEU A 382 -1.53 7.26 -5.13
N GLU A 383 -1.18 5.98 -5.07
CA GLU A 383 -1.94 4.96 -4.35
C GLU A 383 -1.73 5.06 -2.82
N SER A 384 -2.50 4.25 -2.07
CA SER A 384 -2.46 4.23 -0.60
C SER A 384 -1.05 4.00 -0.03
N CYS A 385 -0.22 3.16 -0.67
CA CYS A 385 1.16 2.90 -0.22
C CYS A 385 2.07 4.13 -0.31
N GLY A 386 1.81 5.04 -1.25
CA GLY A 386 2.62 6.22 -1.50
C GLY A 386 2.11 7.42 -0.71
N VAL A 387 1.33 8.28 -1.37
CA VAL A 387 0.90 9.57 -0.83
C VAL A 387 0.09 9.45 0.46
N ALA A 388 -0.83 8.48 0.58
CA ALA A 388 -1.66 8.36 1.77
C ALA A 388 -0.85 7.91 2.99
N ASP A 389 -0.02 6.87 2.84
CA ASP A 389 0.84 6.37 3.92
C ASP A 389 1.91 7.41 4.31
N LEU A 390 2.40 8.19 3.34
CA LEU A 390 3.30 9.32 3.59
C LEU A 390 2.62 10.39 4.45
N ILE A 391 1.44 10.88 4.04
CA ILE A 391 0.70 11.93 4.76
C ILE A 391 0.40 11.50 6.18
N THR A 392 -0.21 10.32 6.38
CA THR A 392 -0.56 9.87 7.74
C THR A 392 0.68 9.72 8.63
N THR A 393 1.82 9.31 8.06
CA THR A 393 3.07 9.19 8.81
C THR A 393 3.65 10.57 9.18
N CYS A 394 3.58 11.56 8.29
CA CYS A 394 4.06 12.92 8.53
C CYS A 394 3.19 13.73 9.51
N TYR A 395 1.96 13.32 9.78
CA TYR A 395 1.08 13.97 10.78
C TYR A 395 0.95 13.17 12.08
N GLY A 396 0.88 11.84 12.02
CA GLY A 396 0.60 10.99 13.19
C GLY A 396 1.71 10.01 13.60
N GLY A 397 2.72 9.81 12.76
CA GLY A 397 3.71 8.75 12.90
C GLY A 397 4.71 8.94 14.05
N ARG A 398 5.29 7.82 14.51
CA ARG A 398 6.35 7.80 15.55
C ARG A 398 7.60 8.57 15.10
N ASN A 399 8.00 8.42 13.83
CA ASN A 399 9.13 9.16 13.24
C ASN A 399 8.95 10.67 13.36
N ARG A 400 7.76 11.19 13.01
CA ARG A 400 7.44 12.61 13.18
C ARG A 400 7.49 13.06 14.64
N LYS A 401 6.83 12.31 15.55
CA LYS A 401 6.77 12.64 16.99
C LYS A 401 8.15 12.72 17.65
N VAL A 402 9.01 11.74 17.38
CA VAL A 402 10.35 11.70 17.96
C VAL A 402 11.25 12.78 17.34
N SER A 403 11.17 12.99 16.02
CA SER A 403 11.93 14.06 15.37
C SER A 403 11.49 15.47 15.79
N GLU A 404 10.22 15.68 16.12
CA GLU A 404 9.76 16.93 16.75
C GLU A 404 10.37 17.12 18.15
N ALA A 405 10.34 16.08 18.99
CA ALA A 405 10.92 16.12 20.32
C ALA A 405 12.44 16.33 20.27
N PHE A 406 13.13 15.75 19.29
CA PHE A 406 14.56 15.94 19.04
C PHE A 406 14.91 17.42 18.89
N VAL A 407 14.18 18.14 18.04
CA VAL A 407 14.41 19.58 17.84
C VAL A 407 14.03 20.41 19.08
N LYS A 408 12.93 20.07 19.75
CA LYS A 408 12.44 20.84 20.91
C LYS A 408 13.31 20.68 22.16
N THR A 409 13.93 19.51 22.32
CA THR A 409 14.64 19.16 23.56
C THR A 409 16.16 19.15 23.41
N GLY A 410 16.68 18.98 22.20
CA GLY A 410 18.12 18.80 21.93
C GLY A 410 18.67 17.44 22.40
N LYS A 411 17.83 16.54 22.94
CA LYS A 411 18.22 15.17 23.27
C LYS A 411 18.54 14.38 22.01
N SER A 412 19.34 13.32 22.15
CA SER A 412 19.64 12.43 21.04
C SER A 412 18.41 11.60 20.61
N MET A 413 18.41 11.15 19.35
CA MET A 413 17.36 10.26 18.83
C MET A 413 17.26 8.95 19.63
N THR A 414 18.38 8.43 20.11
CA THR A 414 18.45 7.19 20.89
C THR A 414 17.77 7.32 22.24
N GLU A 415 18.01 8.44 22.95
CA GLU A 415 17.35 8.72 24.22
C GLU A 415 15.84 8.86 24.04
N LEU A 416 15.41 9.63 23.04
CA LEU A 416 13.99 9.83 22.76
C LEU A 416 13.28 8.56 22.27
N GLU A 417 13.97 7.69 21.53
CA GLU A 417 13.46 6.36 21.19
C GLU A 417 13.13 5.56 22.46
N ALA A 418 14.07 5.50 23.41
CA ALA A 418 13.88 4.77 24.66
C ALA A 418 12.76 5.37 25.52
N GLU A 419 12.70 6.70 25.61
CA GLU A 419 11.70 7.43 26.42
C GLU A 419 10.28 7.36 25.83
N MET A 420 10.15 7.44 24.49
CA MET A 420 8.85 7.68 23.86
C MET A 420 8.21 6.44 23.23
N LEU A 421 9.00 5.40 22.91
CA LEU A 421 8.53 4.30 22.07
C LEU A 421 8.29 2.97 22.80
N ASN A 422 8.49 2.90 24.12
CA ASN A 422 8.20 1.72 24.95
C ASN A 422 8.77 0.41 24.35
N GLY A 423 10.05 0.44 23.95
CA GLY A 423 10.74 -0.70 23.34
C GLY A 423 10.52 -0.88 21.83
N GLN A 424 9.71 -0.05 21.18
CA GLN A 424 9.63 -0.02 19.72
C GLN A 424 10.80 0.78 19.12
N ARG A 425 11.27 0.37 17.94
CA ARG A 425 12.38 1.03 17.23
C ARG A 425 11.90 2.16 16.32
N LEU A 426 12.69 3.22 16.24
CA LEU A 426 12.56 4.34 15.32
C LEU A 426 13.29 3.98 14.01
N GLN A 427 12.58 4.09 12.88
CA GLN A 427 13.08 3.58 11.60
C GLN A 427 13.60 4.68 10.68
N GLY A 428 13.09 5.91 10.82
CA GLY A 428 13.44 7.04 9.95
C GLY A 428 14.94 7.33 9.88
N PRO A 429 15.65 7.52 11.01
CA PRO A 429 17.08 7.80 11.00
C PRO A 429 17.92 6.68 10.38
N MET A 430 17.59 5.43 10.68
CA MET A 430 18.25 4.25 10.10
C MET A 430 18.01 4.18 8.58
N THR A 431 16.77 4.41 8.14
CA THR A 431 16.43 4.48 6.70
C THR A 431 17.23 5.60 6.03
N ALA A 432 17.33 6.77 6.64
CA ALA A 432 18.08 7.90 6.10
C ALA A 432 19.58 7.58 5.96
N HIS A 433 20.17 6.88 6.93
CA HIS A 433 21.57 6.46 6.87
C HIS A 433 21.84 5.49 5.70
N GLU A 434 21.00 4.47 5.54
CA GLU A 434 21.19 3.45 4.50
C GLU A 434 20.92 4.02 3.10
N VAL A 435 19.89 4.88 2.97
CA VAL A 435 19.65 5.63 1.73
C VAL A 435 20.82 6.55 1.41
N ASN A 436 21.30 7.34 2.37
CA ASN A 436 22.43 8.23 2.11
C ASN A 436 23.72 7.46 1.77
N THR A 437 23.94 6.28 2.36
CA THR A 437 25.04 5.38 1.97
C THR A 437 24.95 5.00 0.49
N MET A 438 23.77 4.59 0.01
CA MET A 438 23.55 4.29 -1.41
C MET A 438 23.77 5.51 -2.32
N LEU A 439 23.30 6.68 -1.88
CA LEU A 439 23.45 7.94 -2.61
C LEU A 439 24.92 8.36 -2.71
N LYS A 440 25.67 8.24 -1.60
CA LYS A 440 27.09 8.57 -1.52
C LYS A 440 27.94 7.68 -2.41
N ILE A 441 27.68 6.36 -2.41
CA ILE A 441 28.34 5.39 -3.30
C ILE A 441 28.16 5.78 -4.77
N LYS A 442 26.98 6.26 -5.16
CA LYS A 442 26.70 6.71 -6.53
C LYS A 442 27.04 8.19 -6.81
N GLY A 443 27.52 8.96 -5.83
CA GLY A 443 27.75 10.39 -5.97
C GLY A 443 26.48 11.19 -6.26
N LEU A 444 25.33 10.78 -5.72
CA LEU A 444 24.01 11.36 -5.99
C LEU A 444 23.45 12.23 -4.87
N GLU A 445 24.20 12.47 -3.78
CA GLU A 445 23.70 13.17 -2.58
C GLU A 445 23.07 14.53 -2.89
N GLU A 446 23.64 15.29 -3.83
CA GLU A 446 23.13 16.60 -4.27
C GLU A 446 21.77 16.53 -4.99
N LYS A 447 21.41 15.37 -5.56
CA LYS A 447 20.10 15.15 -6.21
C LYS A 447 18.98 14.82 -5.22
N TYR A 448 19.34 14.55 -3.96
CA TYR A 448 18.44 14.16 -2.87
C TYR A 448 18.71 14.99 -1.61
N PRO A 449 18.64 16.33 -1.70
CA PRO A 449 19.05 17.18 -0.58
C PRO A 449 18.17 17.02 0.66
N LEU A 450 16.90 16.62 0.55
CA LEU A 450 16.05 16.37 1.72
C LEU A 450 16.50 15.09 2.45
N PHE A 451 16.65 13.97 1.76
CA PHE A 451 17.09 12.70 2.36
C PHE A 451 18.49 12.85 2.97
N THR A 452 19.41 13.48 2.24
CA THR A 452 20.76 13.77 2.72
C THR A 452 20.73 14.69 3.95
N ALA A 453 19.95 15.76 3.95
CA ALA A 453 19.83 16.65 5.11
C ALA A 453 19.26 15.93 6.34
N VAL A 454 18.24 15.08 6.18
CA VAL A 454 17.69 14.29 7.29
C VAL A 454 18.76 13.39 7.89
N HIS A 455 19.54 12.69 7.07
CA HIS A 455 20.65 11.88 7.55
C HIS A 455 21.65 12.72 8.37
N ARG A 456 22.14 13.82 7.78
CA ARG A 456 23.13 14.72 8.39
C ARG A 456 22.65 15.35 9.71
N ILE A 457 21.36 15.66 9.81
CA ILE A 457 20.75 16.13 11.07
C ILE A 457 20.73 15.01 12.11
N CYS A 458 20.31 13.80 11.72
CA CYS A 458 20.23 12.66 12.63
C CYS A 458 21.59 12.22 13.20
N VAL A 459 22.68 12.37 12.43
CA VAL A 459 24.05 12.07 12.90
C VAL A 459 24.76 13.27 13.54
N GLY A 460 24.12 14.45 13.59
CA GLY A 460 24.67 15.65 14.23
C GLY A 460 25.69 16.43 13.41
N GLU A 461 25.79 16.20 12.09
CA GLU A 461 26.67 16.97 11.20
C GLU A 461 26.13 18.39 10.95
N ILE A 462 24.80 18.56 10.92
CA ILE A 462 24.15 19.86 10.77
C ILE A 462 22.97 19.99 11.74
N ALA A 463 22.63 21.22 12.11
CA ALA A 463 21.48 21.49 12.97
C ALA A 463 20.16 21.45 12.17
N ALA A 464 19.05 21.10 12.83
CA ALA A 464 17.74 21.00 12.21
C ALA A 464 17.27 22.24 11.42
N PRO A 465 17.55 23.51 11.83
CA PRO A 465 17.21 24.68 11.03
C PRO A 465 17.82 24.71 9.62
N ALA A 466 18.99 24.07 9.44
CA ALA A 466 19.68 24.03 8.14
C ALA A 466 18.93 23.20 7.09
N LEU A 467 17.93 22.40 7.48
CA LEU A 467 17.09 21.62 6.56
C LEU A 467 16.50 22.48 5.44
N ILE A 468 16.01 23.68 5.78
CA ILE A 468 15.35 24.57 4.82
C ILE A 468 16.32 25.10 3.77
N ASP A 469 17.52 25.47 4.19
CA ASP A 469 18.54 25.96 3.27
C ASP A 469 19.03 24.85 2.34
N CYS A 470 19.12 23.60 2.83
CA CYS A 470 19.45 22.44 2.01
C CYS A 470 18.44 22.21 0.87
N ILE A 471 17.14 22.45 1.11
CA ILE A 471 16.08 22.20 0.13
C ILE A 471 15.64 23.43 -0.67
N ARG A 472 16.23 24.61 -0.41
CA ARG A 472 15.87 25.86 -1.11
C ARG A 472 16.12 25.76 -2.61
N ASN A 473 17.26 25.18 -2.99
CA ASN A 473 17.67 24.96 -4.39
C ASN A 473 17.40 23.52 -4.85
N HIS A 474 16.36 22.88 -4.32
CA HIS A 474 16.06 21.48 -4.62
C HIS A 474 15.85 21.26 -6.14
N PRO A 475 16.36 20.17 -6.75
CA PRO A 475 16.33 19.94 -8.20
C PRO A 475 14.95 20.06 -8.88
N GLU A 476 13.88 19.75 -8.15
CA GLU A 476 12.50 19.91 -8.66
C GLU A 476 12.08 21.35 -8.93
N HIS A 477 12.78 22.36 -8.39
CA HIS A 477 12.54 23.76 -8.75
C HIS A 477 13.19 24.10 -10.11
N LEU A 478 14.36 23.54 -10.40
CA LEU A 478 15.13 23.80 -11.62
C LEU A 478 14.53 23.11 -12.87
N LYS A 479 13.96 21.92 -12.71
CA LYS A 479 13.24 21.21 -13.79
C LYS A 479 12.07 22.00 -14.38
N TRP A 480 11.58 23.01 -13.68
CA TRP A 480 10.53 23.90 -14.18
C TRP A 480 11.10 24.95 -15.13
N GLU A 481 12.27 25.52 -14.82
CA GLU A 481 12.94 26.52 -15.64
C GLU A 481 13.36 25.93 -17.00
N GLU A 482 13.85 24.69 -17.01
CA GLU A 482 14.15 23.97 -18.26
C GLU A 482 12.90 23.72 -19.11
N ARG A 483 11.76 23.38 -18.47
CA ARG A 483 10.47 23.20 -19.17
C ARG A 483 9.93 24.51 -19.74
N LEU A 484 10.12 25.64 -19.06
CA LEU A 484 9.76 26.96 -19.56
C LEU A 484 10.69 27.41 -20.71
N GLY A 485 12.00 27.12 -20.61
CA GLY A 485 12.99 27.44 -21.64
C GLY A 485 12.76 26.69 -22.97
N GLN A 486 12.30 25.45 -22.91
CA GLN A 486 11.90 24.68 -24.10
C GLN A 486 10.59 25.18 -24.73
N GLY A 487 9.69 25.82 -23.96
CA GLY A 487 8.46 26.41 -24.47
C GLY A 487 8.66 27.74 -25.19
N LEU A 488 9.63 28.56 -24.76
CA LEU A 488 9.88 29.89 -25.32
C LEU A 488 10.74 29.89 -26.59
N THR A 489 11.51 28.82 -26.85
CA THR A 489 12.32 28.68 -28.06
C THR A 489 11.57 28.14 -29.27
N SER A 490 10.33 27.64 -29.09
CA SER A 490 9.47 27.15 -30.18
C SER A 490 8.53 28.20 -30.80
N LYS A 491 8.60 29.46 -30.34
CA LYS A 491 7.86 30.61 -30.89
C LYS A 491 8.80 31.76 -31.24
N LYS A 492 9.70 31.54 -32.19
CA LYS A 492 10.31 32.62 -32.98
C LYS A 492 10.35 32.22 -34.44
#